data_AF-A0A9N9G6W6-F1
#
_entry.id   AF-A0A9N9G6W6-F1
#
_cell.length_a   1.000
_cell.length_b   1.000
_cell.length_c   1.000
_cell.angle_alpha   90.00
_cell.angle_beta   90.00
_cell.angle_gamma   90.00
#
_symmetry.space_group_name_H-M   'P 1'
#
loop_
_entity.id
_entity.type
_entity.pdbx_description
1 polymer ?
#
loop_
_entity_poly.entity_id
_entity_poly.type
_entity_poly.pdbx_seq_one_letter_code
_entity_poly.pdbx_strand_id
1 'polypeptide(L)'
;MCTEVHEAVVALLQEYFRIPNGGIIINPPIVIRGQSLHPSPNADGLGIAPDIAIRPDEAYVPRPPNTGPLNLGPPPSDTMGNSHARIICEIAVSQTYCGLKNKCALWMSQKYVRCVLGIKLYDLRTTRNTHGQFNRSMKAKLWRQGLPTRKWHFGTVQKGSSQPTGCNAPGNPAYQINIPISDVFYDPPIPAIGYVPLVSHPAILGGNFIIDLYEIQQIVLKGQPR
;
A
#
# COMPACT_ATOMS: atom_id res chain seq x y z
N MET A 1 -7.94 -2.44 -17.51
CA MET A 1 -6.65 -2.96 -18.01
C MET A 1 -5.53 -2.29 -17.25
N CYS A 2 -4.52 -3.06 -16.89
CA CYS A 2 -3.29 -2.52 -16.35
C CYS A 2 -2.53 -1.76 -17.45
N THR A 3 -1.86 -0.66 -17.09
CA THR A 3 -1.06 0.17 -18.01
C THR A 3 0.41 0.12 -17.60
N GLU A 4 1.34 0.36 -18.52
CA GLU A 4 2.78 0.43 -18.21
C GLU A 4 3.09 1.35 -17.02
N VAL A 5 2.46 2.53 -16.98
CA VAL A 5 2.59 3.48 -15.85
C VAL A 5 2.12 2.88 -14.52
N HIS A 6 1.08 2.05 -14.54
CA HIS A 6 0.59 1.38 -13.34
C HIS A 6 1.63 0.38 -12.82
N GLU A 7 2.13 -0.51 -13.68
CA GLU A 7 3.13 -1.51 -13.30
C GLU A 7 4.44 -0.88 -12.84
N ALA A 8 4.87 0.21 -13.49
CA ALA A 8 6.06 0.93 -13.05
C ALA A 8 5.92 1.48 -11.63
N VAL A 9 4.77 2.04 -11.27
CA VAL A 9 4.50 2.51 -9.91
C VAL A 9 4.41 1.34 -8.92
N VAL A 10 3.76 0.24 -9.32
CA VAL A 10 3.70 -0.98 -8.51
C VAL A 10 5.10 -1.50 -8.21
N ALA A 11 5.96 -1.64 -9.23
CA ALA A 11 7.33 -2.13 -9.09
C ALA A 11 8.14 -1.25 -8.14
N LEU A 12 8.12 0.08 -8.32
CA LEU A 12 8.83 1.01 -7.44
C LEU A 12 8.34 0.93 -5.98
N LEU A 13 7.03 0.87 -5.76
CA LEU A 13 6.48 0.74 -4.41
C LEU A 13 6.90 -0.58 -3.76
N GLN A 14 6.90 -1.69 -4.50
CA GLN A 14 7.36 -2.96 -3.96
C GLN A 14 8.84 -2.88 -3.52
N GLU A 15 9.69 -2.18 -4.25
CA GLU A 15 11.09 -1.96 -3.85
C GLU A 15 11.21 -1.19 -2.53
N TYR A 16 10.44 -0.11 -2.34
CA TYR A 16 10.42 0.60 -1.04
C TYR A 16 10.08 -0.31 0.14
N PHE A 17 9.14 -1.24 -0.05
CA PHE A 17 8.77 -2.20 1.00
C PHE A 17 9.78 -3.34 1.18
N ARG A 18 10.64 -3.61 0.18
CA ARG A 18 11.71 -4.61 0.26
C ARG A 18 12.96 -4.10 0.96
N ILE A 19 13.25 -2.79 0.91
CA ILE A 19 14.47 -2.19 1.49
C ILE A 19 14.74 -2.69 2.92
N PRO A 20 13.77 -2.70 3.85
CA PRO A 20 14.05 -3.11 5.23
C PRO A 20 14.38 -4.60 5.41
N ASN A 21 14.15 -5.45 4.40
CA ASN A 21 14.59 -6.84 4.45
C ASN A 21 16.11 -6.98 4.30
N GLY A 22 16.86 -5.89 4.03
CA GLY A 22 18.32 -5.92 4.00
C GLY A 22 18.91 -6.85 2.93
N GLY A 23 18.20 -7.04 1.81
CA GLY A 23 18.61 -7.94 0.73
C GLY A 23 18.26 -9.41 0.95
N ILE A 24 17.54 -9.76 2.02
CA ILE A 24 17.02 -11.12 2.22
C ILE A 24 15.95 -11.39 1.16
N ILE A 25 16.18 -12.39 0.31
CA ILE A 25 15.27 -12.76 -0.79
C ILE A 25 14.39 -13.95 -0.40
N ILE A 26 14.97 -14.95 0.26
CA ILE A 26 14.28 -16.18 0.69
C ILE A 26 13.95 -16.03 2.17
N ASN A 27 12.68 -16.28 2.53
CA ASN A 27 12.12 -16.10 3.88
C ASN A 27 12.39 -14.70 4.48
N PRO A 28 12.09 -13.61 3.75
CA PRO A 28 12.25 -12.27 4.28
C PRO A 28 11.23 -11.98 5.40
N PRO A 29 11.57 -11.21 6.44
CA PRO A 29 10.61 -10.85 7.49
C PRO A 29 9.36 -10.13 6.99
N ILE A 30 9.51 -9.32 5.92
CA ILE A 30 8.41 -8.63 5.25
C ILE A 30 8.20 -9.29 3.89
N VAL A 31 6.99 -9.79 3.67
CA VAL A 31 6.60 -10.44 2.42
C VAL A 31 5.73 -9.48 1.60
N ILE A 32 6.16 -9.20 0.38
CA ILE A 32 5.49 -8.33 -0.58
C ILE A 32 4.88 -9.20 -1.69
N ARG A 33 3.60 -8.99 -2.00
CA ARG A 33 2.88 -9.68 -3.07
C ARG A 33 2.02 -8.70 -3.87
N GLY A 34 1.90 -8.92 -5.18
CA GLY A 34 0.87 -8.27 -6.00
C GLY A 34 -0.39 -9.13 -6.07
N GLN A 35 -1.56 -8.50 -6.17
CA GLN A 35 -2.84 -9.13 -6.52
C GLN A 35 -3.23 -10.38 -5.70
N SER A 36 -2.85 -10.44 -4.42
CA SER A 36 -3.30 -11.52 -3.54
C SER A 36 -4.80 -11.41 -3.29
N LEU A 37 -5.57 -12.44 -3.63
CA LEU A 37 -7.02 -12.41 -3.47
C LEU A 37 -7.38 -12.51 -1.98
N HIS A 38 -8.15 -11.55 -1.47
CA HIS A 38 -8.72 -11.57 -0.13
C HIS A 38 -10.24 -11.68 -0.21
N PRO A 39 -10.89 -12.36 0.75
CA PRO A 39 -12.35 -12.32 0.86
C PRO A 39 -12.85 -10.88 0.95
N SER A 40 -13.87 -10.56 0.15
CA SER A 40 -14.51 -9.25 0.17
C SER A 40 -15.11 -9.00 1.56
N PRO A 41 -14.82 -7.83 2.16
CA PRO A 41 -15.43 -7.45 3.44
C PRO A 41 -16.96 -7.31 3.38
N ASN A 42 -17.54 -7.25 2.18
CA ASN A 42 -18.98 -7.11 1.97
C ASN A 42 -19.74 -8.43 2.13
N ALA A 43 -19.05 -9.55 2.41
CA ALA A 43 -19.64 -10.89 2.52
C ALA A 43 -20.48 -11.30 1.28
N ASP A 44 -20.12 -10.76 0.12
CA ASP A 44 -20.77 -11.00 -1.18
C ASP A 44 -20.27 -12.28 -1.88
N GLY A 45 -19.36 -13.03 -1.22
CA GLY A 45 -18.71 -14.21 -1.80
C GLY A 45 -17.65 -13.89 -2.86
N LEU A 46 -17.36 -12.61 -3.11
CA LEU A 46 -16.34 -12.18 -4.06
C LEU A 46 -14.98 -12.03 -3.39
N GLY A 47 -13.93 -12.08 -4.19
CA GLY A 47 -12.59 -11.72 -3.76
C GLY A 47 -12.23 -10.31 -4.22
N ILE A 48 -11.54 -9.55 -3.37
CA ILE A 48 -10.90 -8.29 -3.73
C ILE A 48 -9.38 -8.50 -3.71
N ALA A 49 -8.68 -7.98 -4.71
CA ALA A 49 -7.24 -8.08 -4.83
C ALA A 49 -6.62 -6.68 -4.80
N PRO A 50 -5.66 -6.40 -3.92
CA PRO A 50 -4.95 -5.15 -3.90
C PRO A 50 -3.89 -5.15 -5.00
N ASP A 51 -3.44 -3.96 -5.43
CA ASP A 51 -2.30 -3.89 -6.34
C ASP A 51 -1.02 -4.36 -5.62
N ILE A 52 -0.89 -4.04 -4.32
CA ILE A 52 0.20 -4.52 -3.47
C ILE A 52 -0.34 -4.89 -2.08
N ALA A 53 0.02 -6.07 -1.61
CA ALA A 53 -0.17 -6.57 -0.26
C ALA A 53 1.19 -6.73 0.43
N ILE A 54 1.31 -6.16 1.62
CA ILE A 54 2.49 -6.29 2.48
C ILE A 54 2.06 -6.95 3.78
N ARG A 55 2.71 -8.07 4.08
CA ARG A 55 2.41 -8.91 5.23
C ARG A 55 3.69 -9.33 5.94
N PRO A 56 3.62 -9.66 7.23
CA PRO A 56 4.75 -10.31 7.91
C PRO A 56 4.91 -11.73 7.38
N ASP A 57 6.12 -12.27 7.49
CA ASP A 57 6.35 -13.70 7.34
C ASP A 57 5.60 -14.51 8.40
N GLU A 58 5.27 -15.75 8.09
CA GLU A 58 4.54 -16.64 9.01
C GLU A 58 5.34 -16.97 10.28
N ALA A 59 6.68 -16.86 10.23
CA ALA A 59 7.52 -16.99 11.40
C ALA A 59 7.24 -15.94 12.50
N TYR A 60 6.58 -14.82 12.14
CA TYR A 60 6.25 -13.73 13.07
C TYR A 60 4.76 -13.57 13.36
N VAL A 61 3.90 -14.24 12.60
CA VAL A 61 2.45 -14.27 12.84
C VAL A 61 2.01 -15.74 12.82
N PRO A 62 1.81 -16.35 13.99
CA PRO A 62 1.57 -17.78 14.08
C PRO A 62 0.22 -18.13 13.49
N ARG A 63 0.11 -19.38 13.02
CA ARG A 63 -1.18 -19.93 12.60
C ARG A 63 -2.15 -19.98 13.80
N PRO A 64 -3.39 -19.54 13.64
CA PRO A 64 -4.39 -19.65 14.69
C PRO A 64 -4.67 -21.13 15.05
N PRO A 65 -4.84 -21.46 16.34
CA PRO A 65 -4.88 -22.84 16.84
C PRO A 65 -6.12 -23.63 16.39
N ASN A 66 -7.22 -22.97 16.05
CA ASN A 66 -8.46 -23.62 15.59
C ASN A 66 -8.75 -23.26 14.13
N THR A 67 -8.59 -24.22 13.21
CA THR A 67 -8.88 -24.05 11.77
C THR A 67 -10.34 -24.36 11.40
N GLY A 68 -11.25 -24.39 12.39
CA GLY A 68 -12.63 -24.83 12.21
C GLY A 68 -13.54 -23.83 11.46
N PRO A 69 -14.72 -24.28 10.98
CA PRO A 69 -15.64 -23.49 10.15
C PRO A 69 -16.33 -22.31 10.87
N LEU A 70 -16.08 -22.12 12.17
CA LEU A 70 -16.74 -21.13 13.04
C LEU A 70 -15.91 -19.84 13.26
N ASN A 71 -14.95 -19.53 12.38
CA ASN A 71 -14.15 -18.30 12.44
C ASN A 71 -15.00 -17.03 12.22
N LEU A 72 -15.72 -16.58 13.26
CA LEU A 72 -16.57 -15.39 13.29
C LEU A 72 -15.79 -14.06 13.38
N GLY A 73 -14.60 -14.04 12.78
CA GLY A 73 -13.76 -12.87 12.54
C GLY A 73 -12.57 -13.32 11.67
N PRO A 74 -12.04 -12.50 10.75
CA PRO A 74 -10.92 -12.96 9.94
C PRO A 74 -9.78 -13.36 10.89
N PRO A 75 -9.11 -14.51 10.71
CA PRO A 75 -7.94 -14.86 11.51
C PRO A 75 -6.75 -13.98 11.10
N PRO A 76 -5.62 -14.01 11.81
CA PRO A 76 -4.45 -13.21 11.42
C PRO A 76 -3.76 -13.75 10.16
N SER A 77 -4.17 -14.97 9.73
CA SER A 77 -3.70 -15.73 8.58
C SER A 77 -4.86 -16.40 7.84
N ASP A 78 -4.65 -16.78 6.57
CA ASP A 78 -5.60 -17.54 5.76
C ASP A 78 -5.71 -19.01 6.20
N THR A 79 -6.58 -19.78 5.52
CA THR A 79 -6.82 -21.20 5.83
C THR A 79 -5.58 -22.09 5.65
N MET A 80 -4.64 -21.66 4.81
CA MET A 80 -3.36 -22.32 4.57
C MET A 80 -2.27 -21.90 5.56
N GLY A 81 -2.54 -20.91 6.42
CA GLY A 81 -1.61 -20.40 7.43
C GLY A 81 -0.83 -19.16 7.00
N ASN A 82 -1.01 -18.63 5.79
CA ASN A 82 -0.30 -17.43 5.36
C ASN A 82 -0.86 -16.19 6.06
N SER A 83 0.01 -15.38 6.65
CA SER A 83 -0.36 -14.11 7.29
C SER A 83 -1.19 -13.22 6.34
N HIS A 84 -2.24 -12.57 6.84
CA HIS A 84 -2.94 -11.55 6.07
C HIS A 84 -2.10 -10.27 5.94
N ALA A 85 -2.37 -9.51 4.87
CA ALA A 85 -1.74 -8.20 4.69
C ALA A 85 -2.09 -7.24 5.82
N ARG A 86 -1.08 -6.48 6.28
CA ARG A 86 -1.25 -5.38 7.24
C ARG A 86 -1.15 -4.02 6.57
N ILE A 87 -0.43 -3.93 5.45
CA ILE A 87 -0.37 -2.72 4.62
C ILE A 87 -0.83 -3.07 3.20
N ILE A 88 -1.68 -2.23 2.64
CA ILE A 88 -2.22 -2.37 1.28
C ILE A 88 -1.87 -1.12 0.46
N CYS A 89 -1.52 -1.30 -0.81
CA CYS A 89 -1.47 -0.21 -1.77
C CYS A 89 -2.47 -0.42 -2.92
N GLU A 90 -3.11 0.67 -3.34
CA GLU A 90 -4.01 0.73 -4.49
C GLU A 90 -3.62 1.90 -5.39
N ILE A 91 -3.49 1.66 -6.68
CA ILE A 91 -3.03 2.61 -7.69
C ILE A 91 -4.12 2.76 -8.76
N ALA A 92 -4.78 3.91 -8.77
CA ALA A 92 -5.76 4.24 -9.80
C ALA A 92 -5.13 5.08 -10.91
N VAL A 93 -5.13 4.55 -12.14
CA VAL A 93 -4.75 5.31 -13.34
C VAL A 93 -5.99 5.78 -14.09
N SER A 94 -6.76 4.87 -14.69
CA SER A 94 -8.02 5.18 -15.39
C SER A 94 -9.23 5.22 -14.45
N GLN A 95 -9.17 4.50 -13.33
CA GLN A 95 -10.26 4.44 -12.36
C GLN A 95 -10.53 5.80 -11.71
N THR A 96 -11.79 6.04 -11.35
CA THR A 96 -12.18 7.29 -10.68
C THR A 96 -11.56 7.38 -9.29
N TYR A 97 -11.34 8.61 -8.82
CA TYR A 97 -10.86 8.83 -7.45
C TYR A 97 -11.88 8.36 -6.40
N CYS A 98 -13.18 8.43 -6.70
CA CYS A 98 -14.22 7.89 -5.82
C CYS A 98 -14.13 6.36 -5.73
N GLY A 99 -13.95 5.67 -6.86
CA GLY A 99 -13.73 4.22 -6.90
C GLY A 99 -12.51 3.81 -6.08
N LEU A 100 -11.38 4.49 -6.27
CA LEU A 100 -10.17 4.28 -5.45
C LEU A 100 -10.47 4.47 -3.96
N LYS A 101 -11.12 5.57 -3.57
CA LYS A 101 -11.45 5.86 -2.17
C LYS A 101 -12.33 4.76 -1.57
N ASN A 102 -13.31 4.27 -2.31
CA ASN A 102 -14.20 3.20 -1.86
C ASN A 102 -13.43 1.90 -1.63
N LYS A 103 -12.55 1.51 -2.58
CA LYS A 103 -11.66 0.36 -2.38
C LYS A 103 -10.75 0.52 -1.16
N CYS A 104 -10.09 1.67 -1.01
CA CYS A 104 -9.23 1.90 0.15
C CYS A 104 -10.01 1.87 1.48
N ALA A 105 -11.24 2.39 1.51
CA ALA A 105 -12.09 2.33 2.68
C ALA A 105 -12.53 0.90 3.00
N LEU A 106 -12.82 0.11 1.96
CA LEU A 106 -13.13 -1.30 2.08
C LEU A 106 -11.95 -2.09 2.65
N TRP A 107 -10.72 -1.82 2.21
CA TRP A 107 -9.53 -2.40 2.82
C TRP A 107 -9.35 -1.99 4.28
N MET A 108 -9.55 -0.71 4.60
CA MET A 108 -9.44 -0.22 5.99
C MET A 108 -10.52 -0.79 6.93
N SER A 109 -11.62 -1.36 6.43
CA SER A 109 -12.61 -2.04 7.27
C SER A 109 -12.11 -3.41 7.75
N GLN A 110 -11.06 -3.95 7.13
CA GLN A 110 -10.42 -5.19 7.57
C GLN A 110 -9.61 -4.96 8.84
N LYS A 111 -9.89 -5.77 9.87
CA LYS A 111 -9.31 -5.62 11.20
C LYS A 111 -7.77 -5.64 11.21
N TYR A 112 -7.15 -6.44 10.34
CA TYR A 112 -5.69 -6.58 10.26
C TYR A 112 -5.03 -5.58 9.34
N VAL A 113 -5.78 -4.90 8.46
CA VAL A 113 -5.19 -3.85 7.62
C VAL A 113 -4.97 -2.62 8.49
N ARG A 114 -3.70 -2.37 8.82
CA ARG A 114 -3.27 -1.19 9.57
C ARG A 114 -3.13 0.03 8.73
N CYS A 115 -2.64 -0.13 7.51
CA CYS A 115 -2.40 0.97 6.60
C CYS A 115 -2.96 0.68 5.21
N VAL A 116 -3.53 1.69 4.58
CA VAL A 116 -3.83 1.68 3.15
C VAL A 116 -3.22 2.92 2.52
N LEU A 117 -2.42 2.73 1.47
CA LEU A 117 -1.89 3.80 0.63
C LEU A 117 -2.63 3.79 -0.71
N GLY A 118 -3.42 4.83 -0.97
CA GLY A 118 -4.07 5.04 -2.26
C GLY A 118 -3.35 6.10 -3.08
N ILE A 119 -2.97 5.76 -4.31
CA ILE A 119 -2.37 6.69 -5.27
C ILE A 119 -3.30 6.85 -6.47
N LYS A 120 -3.66 8.09 -6.80
CA LYS A 120 -4.40 8.44 -8.01
C LYS A 120 -3.50 9.21 -8.96
N LEU A 121 -3.33 8.67 -10.15
CA LEU A 121 -2.77 9.39 -11.29
C LEU A 121 -3.94 9.95 -12.10
N TYR A 122 -4.05 11.27 -12.24
CA TYR A 122 -5.11 11.89 -13.04
C TYR A 122 -4.78 11.81 -14.53
N ASP A 123 -5.70 12.21 -15.39
CA ASP A 123 -5.45 12.22 -16.83
C ASP A 123 -4.35 13.21 -17.20
N LEU A 124 -3.71 12.96 -18.34
CA LEU A 124 -2.70 13.85 -18.90
C LEU A 124 -3.32 15.21 -19.19
N ARG A 125 -2.56 16.27 -18.93
CA ARG A 125 -2.87 17.62 -19.41
C ARG A 125 -2.36 17.76 -20.85
N THR A 126 -2.97 18.67 -21.60
CA THR A 126 -2.47 19.07 -22.92
C THR A 126 -1.21 19.93 -22.85
N THR A 127 -0.95 20.57 -21.70
CA THR A 127 0.26 21.35 -21.46
C THR A 127 1.45 20.45 -21.13
N ARG A 128 2.66 20.93 -21.39
CA ARG A 128 3.92 20.19 -21.17
C ARG A 128 4.81 20.88 -20.15
N ASN A 129 5.69 20.11 -19.52
CA ASN A 129 6.77 20.63 -18.69
C ASN A 129 7.97 21.06 -19.56
N THR A 130 9.01 21.58 -18.94
CA THR A 130 10.26 22.02 -19.62
C THR A 130 11.01 20.89 -20.33
N HIS A 131 10.73 19.64 -19.99
CA HIS A 131 11.31 18.44 -20.62
C HIS A 131 10.42 17.89 -21.74
N GLY A 132 9.37 18.63 -22.14
CA GLY A 132 8.45 18.22 -23.20
C GLY A 132 7.48 17.11 -22.79
N GLN A 133 7.43 16.68 -21.53
CA GLN A 133 6.49 15.67 -21.05
C GLN A 133 5.14 16.30 -20.73
N PHE A 134 4.04 15.60 -20.98
CA PHE A 134 2.72 16.06 -20.56
C PHE A 134 2.66 16.30 -19.06
N ASN A 135 2.10 17.45 -18.68
CA ASN A 135 1.85 17.76 -17.30
C ASN A 135 0.80 16.79 -16.73
N ARG A 136 0.98 16.39 -15.48
CA ARG A 136 0.08 15.45 -14.82
C ARG A 136 -0.04 15.76 -13.35
N SER A 137 -1.28 15.81 -12.88
CA SER A 137 -1.58 15.89 -11.46
C SER A 137 -1.67 14.49 -10.86
N MET A 138 -1.23 14.35 -9.62
CA MET A 138 -1.27 13.09 -8.88
C MET A 138 -1.69 13.35 -7.42
N LYS A 139 -2.22 12.33 -6.76
CA LYS A 139 -2.65 12.42 -5.37
C LYS A 139 -2.31 11.15 -4.63
N ALA A 140 -1.65 11.27 -3.48
CA ALA A 140 -1.49 10.18 -2.54
C ALA A 140 -2.36 10.42 -1.30
N LYS A 141 -2.86 9.35 -0.71
CA LYS A 141 -3.63 9.38 0.53
C LYS A 141 -3.29 8.16 1.37
N LEU A 142 -2.91 8.39 2.62
CA LEU A 142 -2.53 7.35 3.57
C LEU A 142 -3.58 7.30 4.68
N TRP A 143 -4.26 6.16 4.78
CA TRP A 143 -5.11 5.82 5.91
C TRP A 143 -4.32 4.93 6.87
N ARG A 144 -4.41 5.23 8.17
CA ARG A 144 -3.85 4.41 9.25
C ARG A 144 -4.89 4.26 10.34
N GLN A 145 -5.04 3.04 10.87
CA GLN A 145 -5.97 2.80 11.98
C GLN A 145 -5.61 3.69 13.18
N GLY A 146 -6.61 4.33 13.77
CA GLY A 146 -6.43 5.19 14.96
C GLY A 146 -5.72 6.53 14.71
N LEU A 147 -5.41 6.89 13.47
CA LEU A 147 -4.71 8.14 13.14
C LEU A 147 -5.46 8.98 12.09
N PRO A 148 -5.29 10.31 12.12
CA PRO A 148 -5.81 11.17 11.08
C PRO A 148 -5.27 10.80 9.71
N THR A 149 -6.14 10.85 8.70
CA THR A 149 -5.75 10.57 7.32
C THR A 149 -4.84 11.66 6.77
N ARG A 150 -3.71 11.27 6.16
CA ARG A 150 -2.78 12.18 5.49
C ARG A 150 -2.97 12.17 3.97
N LYS A 151 -2.72 13.31 3.32
CA LYS A 151 -2.92 13.48 1.87
C LYS A 151 -1.81 14.34 1.28
N TRP A 152 -1.43 14.03 0.06
CA TRP A 152 -0.43 14.77 -0.71
C TRP A 152 -0.95 15.02 -2.12
N HIS A 153 -0.72 16.24 -2.60
CA HIS A 153 -0.94 16.62 -4.00
C HIS A 153 0.43 16.81 -4.64
N PHE A 154 0.75 15.95 -5.59
CA PHE A 154 2.06 15.89 -6.26
C PHE A 154 1.85 15.75 -7.78
N GLY A 155 2.92 15.54 -8.54
CA GLY A 155 2.91 15.66 -9.99
C GLY A 155 3.45 17.01 -10.44
N THR A 156 3.52 17.23 -11.75
CA THR A 156 4.11 18.48 -12.27
C THR A 156 3.24 19.70 -12.00
N VAL A 157 1.91 19.50 -11.90
CA VAL A 157 0.94 20.58 -11.65
C VAL A 157 -0.18 20.14 -10.70
N GLN A 158 -0.72 21.10 -9.96
CA GLN A 158 -1.83 20.87 -9.03
C GLN A 158 -3.10 20.44 -9.77
N LYS A 159 -3.95 19.66 -9.09
CA LYS A 159 -5.21 19.21 -9.68
C LYS A 159 -6.15 20.39 -9.93
N GLY A 160 -6.51 20.62 -11.19
CA GLY A 160 -7.47 21.63 -11.59
C GLY A 160 -6.86 23.00 -11.88
N SER A 161 -5.53 23.10 -11.87
CA SER A 161 -4.82 24.32 -12.24
C SER A 161 -3.55 23.99 -13.05
N SER A 162 -2.90 25.03 -13.56
CA SER A 162 -1.57 24.94 -14.20
C SER A 162 -0.43 25.27 -13.25
N GLN A 163 -0.72 25.48 -11.96
CA GLN A 163 0.29 25.84 -10.98
C GLN A 163 1.16 24.62 -10.65
N PRO A 164 2.49 24.74 -10.60
CA PRO A 164 3.35 23.65 -10.18
C PRO A 164 3.04 23.15 -8.77
N THR A 165 3.36 21.87 -8.51
CA THR A 165 3.41 21.38 -7.11
C THR A 165 4.80 21.60 -6.53
N GLY A 166 4.93 21.52 -5.20
CA GLY A 166 6.24 21.55 -4.53
C GLY A 166 7.03 20.25 -4.63
N CYS A 167 6.52 19.23 -5.34
CA CYS A 167 7.18 17.94 -5.54
C CYS A 167 8.20 18.04 -6.69
N ASN A 168 9.31 18.73 -6.44
CA ASN A 168 10.26 19.15 -7.48
C ASN A 168 11.68 18.58 -7.31
N ALA A 169 11.97 17.88 -6.22
CA ALA A 169 13.27 17.25 -5.96
C ALA A 169 13.11 16.01 -5.07
N PRO A 170 14.02 15.01 -5.19
CA PRO A 170 14.04 13.87 -4.30
C PRO A 170 14.42 14.30 -2.87
N GLY A 171 14.02 13.52 -1.88
CA GLY A 171 14.36 13.74 -0.47
C GLY A 171 13.57 14.84 0.22
N ASN A 172 12.57 15.46 -0.44
CA ASN A 172 11.78 16.52 0.17
C ASN A 172 10.84 15.93 1.26
N PRO A 173 11.03 16.27 2.56
CA PRO A 173 10.24 15.68 3.64
C PRO A 173 8.73 15.96 3.54
N ALA A 174 8.33 17.05 2.88
CA ALA A 174 6.92 17.36 2.65
C ALA A 174 6.24 16.37 1.69
N TYR A 175 7.03 15.65 0.89
CA TYR A 175 6.59 14.70 -0.13
C TYR A 175 7.04 13.27 0.15
N GLN A 176 7.52 13.00 1.36
CA GLN A 176 7.80 11.64 1.84
C GLN A 176 6.63 11.09 2.66
N ILE A 177 6.27 9.84 2.35
CA ILE A 177 5.31 9.07 3.15
C ILE A 177 6.10 8.13 4.05
N ASN A 178 6.02 8.39 5.35
CA ASN A 178 6.64 7.56 6.38
C ASN A 178 5.59 6.60 6.96
N ILE A 179 5.85 5.30 6.83
CA ILE A 179 5.03 4.24 7.44
C ILE A 179 5.93 3.42 8.37
N PRO A 180 5.63 3.30 9.67
CA PRO A 180 6.42 2.48 10.57
C PRO A 180 6.48 1.03 10.12
N ILE A 181 7.66 0.42 10.17
CA ILE A 181 7.83 -1.00 9.84
C ILE A 181 7.01 -1.87 10.80
N SER A 182 6.88 -1.44 12.06
CA SER A 182 6.01 -2.08 13.06
C SER A 182 4.56 -2.26 12.61
N ASP A 183 4.05 -1.44 11.71
CA ASP A 183 2.67 -1.60 11.20
C ASP A 183 2.51 -2.90 10.40
N VAL A 184 3.58 -3.45 9.81
CA VAL A 184 3.57 -4.77 9.14
C VAL A 184 3.43 -5.91 10.13
N PHE A 185 3.96 -5.75 11.33
CA PHE A 185 3.98 -6.79 12.37
C PHE A 185 2.88 -6.57 13.41
N TYR A 186 1.90 -5.72 13.12
CA TYR A 186 0.75 -5.54 13.99
C TYR A 186 -0.03 -6.84 14.07
N ASP A 187 -0.05 -7.43 15.26
CA ASP A 187 -0.72 -8.70 15.50
C ASP A 187 -1.42 -8.67 16.88
N PRO A 188 -2.70 -8.27 16.94
CA PRO A 188 -3.42 -8.19 18.18
C PRO A 188 -3.91 -9.58 18.62
N PRO A 189 -4.01 -9.85 19.94
CA PRO A 189 -4.62 -11.09 20.42
C PRO A 189 -6.09 -11.19 20.00
N ILE A 190 -6.56 -12.42 19.80
CA ILE A 190 -7.97 -12.71 19.46
C ILE A 190 -8.49 -13.71 20.50
N PRO A 191 -8.93 -13.23 21.68
CA PRO A 191 -9.35 -14.10 22.78
C PRO A 191 -10.47 -15.07 22.39
N ALA A 192 -11.38 -14.65 21.51
CA ALA A 192 -12.53 -15.45 21.06
C ALA A 192 -12.13 -16.79 20.42
N ILE A 193 -10.92 -16.88 19.85
CA ILE A 193 -10.39 -18.12 19.25
C ILE A 193 -9.14 -18.65 19.98
N GLY A 194 -8.83 -18.11 21.16
CA GLY A 194 -7.63 -18.46 21.92
C GLY A 194 -6.32 -18.07 21.24
N TYR A 195 -6.34 -17.07 20.33
CA TYR A 195 -5.15 -16.64 19.62
C TYR A 195 -4.30 -15.68 20.47
N VAL A 196 -3.02 -16.02 20.60
CA VAL A 196 -2.02 -15.21 21.29
C VAL A 196 -0.89 -14.90 20.28
N PRO A 197 -0.53 -13.62 20.09
CA PRO A 197 0.58 -13.22 19.22
C PRO A 197 1.93 -13.74 19.71
N LEU A 198 2.90 -13.85 18.82
CA LEU A 198 4.28 -14.15 19.20
C LEU A 198 4.91 -12.98 19.96
N VAL A 199 5.76 -13.30 20.94
CA VAL A 199 6.59 -12.30 21.63
C VAL A 199 7.81 -11.92 20.79
N SER A 200 8.27 -12.82 19.92
CA SER A 200 9.42 -12.61 19.05
C SER A 200 9.11 -11.68 17.90
N HIS A 201 9.92 -10.63 17.75
CA HIS A 201 9.81 -9.65 16.68
C HIS A 201 11.15 -9.55 15.93
N PRO A 202 11.14 -9.19 14.64
CA PRO A 202 12.39 -9.01 13.90
C PRO A 202 13.12 -7.75 14.35
N ALA A 203 14.44 -7.69 14.17
CA ALA A 203 15.25 -6.54 14.59
C ALA A 203 14.94 -5.23 13.83
N ILE A 204 14.18 -5.30 12.74
CA ILE A 204 13.93 -4.20 11.80
C ILE A 204 12.78 -3.25 12.22
N LEU A 205 12.14 -3.47 13.37
CA LEU A 205 10.91 -2.74 13.74
C LEU A 205 11.10 -1.23 13.99
N GLY A 206 12.31 -0.78 14.34
CA GLY A 206 12.58 0.60 14.74
C GLY A 206 12.58 1.63 13.60
N GLY A 207 12.41 1.19 12.34
CA GLY A 207 12.48 2.05 11.16
C GLY A 207 11.12 2.41 10.53
N ASN A 208 11.19 3.17 9.44
CA ASN A 208 10.05 3.49 8.59
C ASN A 208 10.34 3.05 7.15
N PHE A 209 9.29 2.64 6.44
CA PHE A 209 9.27 2.77 4.98
C PHE A 209 9.22 4.25 4.64
N ILE A 210 10.18 4.73 3.86
CA ILE A 210 10.26 6.13 3.40
C ILE A 210 9.96 6.12 1.90
N ILE A 211 8.72 6.39 1.53
CA ILE A 211 8.28 6.42 0.13
C ILE A 211 8.39 7.85 -0.39
N ASP A 212 9.20 8.10 -1.41
CA ASP A 212 9.34 9.41 -2.03
C ASP A 212 8.35 9.59 -3.19
N LEU A 213 7.41 10.52 -3.04
CA LEU A 213 6.44 10.83 -4.09
C LEU A 213 7.09 11.48 -5.33
N TYR A 214 8.27 12.07 -5.19
CA TYR A 214 9.03 12.59 -6.33
C TYR A 214 9.51 11.46 -7.24
N GLU A 215 10.00 10.35 -6.68
CA GLU A 215 10.44 9.20 -7.48
C GLU A 215 9.27 8.54 -8.20
N ILE A 216 8.12 8.40 -7.52
CA ILE A 216 6.86 7.97 -8.15
C ILE A 216 6.47 8.91 -9.28
N GLN A 217 6.57 10.24 -9.08
CA GLN A 217 6.32 11.20 -10.15
C GLN A 217 7.25 10.98 -11.34
N GLN A 218 8.56 10.80 -11.12
CA GLN A 218 9.51 10.60 -12.21
C GLN A 218 9.23 9.32 -13.00
N ILE A 219 8.92 8.22 -12.33
CA ILE A 219 8.62 6.96 -13.01
C ILE A 219 7.33 7.06 -13.83
N VAL A 220 6.32 7.75 -13.29
CA VAL A 220 5.07 8.04 -14.02
C VAL A 220 5.35 8.88 -15.25
N LEU A 221 6.09 9.99 -15.12
CA LEU A 221 6.39 10.91 -16.21
C LEU A 221 7.21 10.24 -17.34
N LYS A 222 8.12 9.33 -16.98
CA LYS A 222 8.91 8.54 -17.95
C LYS A 222 8.06 7.56 -18.75
N GLY A 223 7.02 6.99 -18.13
CA GLY A 223 6.12 6.01 -18.76
C GLY A 223 4.95 6.62 -19.56
N GLN A 224 4.83 7.95 -19.64
CA GLN A 224 3.76 8.60 -20.40
C GLN A 224 4.06 8.59 -21.91
N PRO A 225 3.03 8.58 -22.76
CA PRO A 225 3.21 8.89 -24.17
C PRO A 225 3.85 10.28 -24.33
N ARG A 226 4.70 10.41 -25.35
CA ARG A 226 5.35 11.67 -25.70
C ARG A 226 4.45 12.52 -26.56
#